data_AF-A0A810L2W8-F1
#
_entry.id   AF-A0A810L2W8-F1
#
_cell.length_a   1.000
_cell.length_b   1.000
_cell.length_c   1.000
_cell.angle_alpha   90.00
_cell.angle_beta   90.00
_cell.angle_gamma   90.00
#
_symmetry.space_group_name_H-M   'P 1'
#
loop_
_entity.id
_entity.type
_entity.pdbx_description
1 polymer ?
#
loop_
_entity_poly.entity_id
_entity_poly.type
_entity_poly.pdbx_seq_one_letter_code
_entity_poly.pdbx_strand_id
1 'polypeptide(L)'
;MEPVLRAATDHAGLPVVVHGFAPTTDGDLRTLAALSSRYRSVPVVVSQLGGLNWLTAIDLVREHPSMYLDLSTACVVFALRLAVREVPERTMFGSDAPYGDPVLSRAAVERVTGPGELRDRVLGGTVSALLAGGPAARRGRH
;
A
#
# COMPACT_ATOMS: atom_id res chain seq x y z
N MET A 1 -16.76 3.96 2.88
CA MET A 1 -15.85 2.89 2.40
C MET A 1 -16.56 1.58 2.09
N GLU A 2 -17.40 1.03 2.98
CA GLU A 2 -17.99 -0.30 2.76
C GLU A 2 -18.74 -0.51 1.43
N PRO A 3 -19.60 0.41 0.94
CA PRO A 3 -20.25 0.24 -0.37
C PRO A 3 -19.27 0.20 -1.55
N VAL A 4 -18.16 0.94 -1.46
CA VAL A 4 -17.10 0.96 -2.48
C VAL A 4 -16.38 -0.39 -2.52
N LEU A 5 -16.04 -0.95 -1.36
CA LEU A 5 -15.40 -2.27 -1.26
C LEU A 5 -16.33 -3.40 -1.75
N ARG A 6 -17.64 -3.27 -1.48
CA ARG A 6 -18.63 -4.19 -2.03
C ARG A 6 -18.66 -4.14 -3.56
N ALA A 7 -18.80 -2.95 -4.13
CA ALA A 7 -18.78 -2.79 -5.59
C ALA A 7 -17.46 -3.29 -6.21
N ALA A 8 -16.32 -3.01 -5.58
CA ALA A 8 -15.02 -3.50 -6.04
C ALA A 8 -14.94 -5.04 -6.07
N THR A 9 -15.62 -5.72 -5.14
CA THR A 9 -15.74 -7.19 -5.14
C THR A 9 -16.42 -7.68 -6.41
N ASP A 10 -17.49 -6.99 -6.84
CA ASP A 10 -18.25 -7.33 -8.05
C ASP A 10 -17.48 -7.03 -9.35
N HIS A 11 -16.41 -6.22 -9.28
CA HIS A 11 -15.53 -5.87 -10.38
C HIS A 11 -14.16 -6.57 -10.28
N ALA A 12 -14.15 -7.87 -10.04
CA ALA A 12 -12.92 -8.69 -9.99
C ALA A 12 -11.88 -8.23 -8.95
N GLY A 13 -12.33 -7.59 -7.85
CA GLY A 13 -11.46 -7.13 -6.78
C GLY A 13 -10.59 -5.95 -7.18
N LEU A 14 -11.16 -4.96 -7.89
CA LEU A 14 -10.44 -3.73 -8.23
C LEU A 14 -9.76 -3.12 -6.98
N PRO A 15 -8.45 -2.83 -7.02
CA PRO A 15 -7.77 -2.19 -5.91
C PRO A 15 -8.41 -0.85 -5.53
N VAL A 16 -8.58 -0.62 -4.23
CA VAL A 16 -9.11 0.64 -3.68
C VAL A 16 -8.01 1.37 -2.94
N VAL A 17 -7.69 2.58 -3.38
CA VAL A 17 -6.73 3.47 -2.71
C VAL A 17 -7.47 4.38 -1.75
N VAL A 18 -6.94 4.53 -0.54
CA VAL A 18 -7.49 5.40 0.51
C VAL A 18 -6.40 6.32 1.01
N HIS A 19 -6.72 7.62 1.06
CA HIS A 19 -5.84 8.66 1.59
C HIS A 19 -5.41 8.35 3.02
N GLY A 20 -4.11 8.20 3.27
CA GLY A 20 -3.59 7.81 4.57
C GLY A 20 -3.04 8.95 5.43
N PHE A 21 -2.85 10.15 4.86
CA PHE A 21 -2.40 11.32 5.62
C PHE A 21 -3.56 12.04 6.31
N ALA A 22 -3.27 13.11 7.06
CA ALA A 22 -4.31 13.97 7.64
C ALA A 22 -5.38 14.35 6.59
N PRO A 23 -6.69 14.29 6.93
CA PRO A 23 -7.26 14.12 8.27
C PRO A 23 -7.42 12.66 8.76
N THR A 24 -6.91 11.66 8.03
CA THR A 24 -7.02 10.24 8.42
C THR A 24 -6.38 9.98 9.79
N THR A 25 -7.14 9.37 10.69
CA THR A 25 -6.73 9.04 12.06
C THR A 25 -6.31 7.58 12.21
N ASP A 26 -5.69 7.23 13.33
CA ASP A 26 -5.43 5.84 13.72
C ASP A 26 -6.73 5.00 13.75
N GLY A 27 -7.84 5.58 14.23
CA GLY A 27 -9.15 4.93 14.26
C GLY A 27 -9.71 4.63 12.86
N ASP A 28 -9.46 5.53 11.90
CA ASP A 28 -9.84 5.32 10.49
C ASP A 28 -9.04 4.17 9.87
N LEU A 29 -7.73 4.10 10.13
CA LEU A 29 -6.88 3.01 9.65
C LEU A 29 -7.34 1.64 10.21
N ARG A 30 -7.68 1.57 11.50
CA ARG A 30 -8.22 0.34 12.12
C ARG A 30 -9.58 -0.04 11.55
N THR A 31 -10.43 0.95 11.28
CA THR A 31 -11.71 0.74 10.59
C THR A 31 -11.49 0.18 9.18
N LEU A 32 -10.52 0.72 8.44
CA LEU A 32 -10.14 0.23 7.12
C LEU A 32 -9.59 -1.19 7.16
N ALA A 33 -8.80 -1.54 8.17
CA ALA A 33 -8.30 -2.89 8.38
C ALA A 33 -9.42 -3.90 8.68
N ALA A 34 -10.37 -3.52 9.55
CA ALA A 34 -11.56 -4.34 9.83
C ALA A 34 -12.40 -4.58 8.55
N LEU A 35 -12.57 -3.55 7.71
CA LEU A 35 -13.22 -3.70 6.41
C LEU A 35 -12.42 -4.59 5.45
N SER A 36 -11.10 -4.42 5.39
CA SER A 36 -10.21 -5.23 4.54
C SER A 36 -10.26 -6.73 4.90
N SER A 37 -10.44 -7.05 6.18
CA SER A 37 -10.67 -8.42 6.66
C SER A 37 -12.02 -9.01 6.22
N ARG A 38 -13.04 -8.19 6.02
CA ARG A 38 -14.38 -8.60 5.53
C ARG A 38 -14.39 -8.75 4.01
N TYR A 39 -13.70 -7.86 3.28
CA TYR A 39 -13.63 -7.83 1.82
C TYR A 39 -12.25 -8.28 1.32
N ARG A 40 -11.82 -9.50 1.68
CA ARG A 40 -10.44 -9.99 1.46
C ARG A 40 -10.02 -10.11 -0.01
N SER A 41 -10.98 -10.18 -0.93
CA SER A 41 -10.73 -10.22 -2.38
C SER A 41 -10.38 -8.85 -2.96
N VAL A 42 -10.61 -7.77 -2.21
CA VAL A 42 -10.36 -6.39 -2.64
C VAL A 42 -9.04 -5.94 -2.02
N PRO A 43 -8.01 -5.64 -2.83
CA PRO A 43 -6.81 -5.01 -2.34
C PRO A 43 -7.09 -3.57 -1.88
N VAL A 44 -6.60 -3.22 -0.70
CA VAL A 44 -6.76 -1.89 -0.12
C VAL A 44 -5.39 -1.26 0.07
N VAL A 45 -5.14 -0.14 -0.62
CA VAL A 45 -3.88 0.59 -0.55
C VAL A 45 -4.05 1.81 0.34
N VAL A 46 -3.26 1.90 1.41
CA VAL A 46 -3.16 3.11 2.23
C VAL A 46 -2.04 3.97 1.65
N SER A 47 -2.39 5.16 1.16
CA SER A 47 -1.40 6.08 0.60
C SER A 47 -0.65 6.86 1.68
N GLN A 48 0.45 7.49 1.29
CA GLN A 48 1.31 8.27 2.17
C GLN A 48 1.79 7.55 3.42
N LEU A 49 1.94 6.22 3.33
CA LEU A 49 2.35 5.36 4.43
C LEU A 49 1.47 5.47 5.69
N GLY A 50 0.22 5.93 5.58
CA GLY A 50 -0.64 6.22 6.75
C GLY A 50 -0.24 7.49 7.52
N GLY A 51 0.58 8.35 6.90
CA GLY A 51 0.99 9.65 7.41
C GLY A 51 1.67 9.59 8.77
N LEU A 52 1.17 10.35 9.74
CA LEU A 52 1.73 10.37 11.10
C LEU A 52 1.50 9.05 11.87
N ASN A 53 0.60 8.18 11.38
CA ASN A 53 0.27 6.89 11.97
C ASN A 53 1.01 5.71 11.30
N TRP A 54 2.15 5.96 10.66
CA TRP A 54 2.89 4.99 9.84
C TRP A 54 3.27 3.69 10.57
N LEU A 55 3.52 3.73 11.89
CA LEU A 55 3.73 2.52 12.69
C LEU A 55 2.48 1.63 12.70
N THR A 56 1.32 2.21 13.03
CA THR A 56 0.03 1.51 12.95
C THR A 56 -0.21 0.98 11.55
N ALA A 57 0.04 1.79 10.51
CA ALA A 57 -0.20 1.38 9.13
C ALA A 57 0.64 0.17 8.72
N ILE A 58 1.93 0.13 9.11
CA ILE A 58 2.81 -1.02 8.88
C ILE A 58 2.31 -2.26 9.62
N ASP A 59 1.95 -2.13 10.90
CA ASP A 59 1.43 -3.24 11.69
C ASP A 59 0.13 -3.82 11.10
N LEU A 60 -0.82 -2.96 10.73
CA LEU A 60 -2.07 -3.37 10.10
C LEU A 60 -1.81 -4.05 8.74
N VAL A 61 -0.93 -3.52 7.90
CA VAL A 61 -0.61 -4.15 6.61
C VAL A 61 0.07 -5.50 6.80
N ARG A 62 0.89 -5.66 7.85
CA ARG A 62 1.49 -6.96 8.20
C ARG A 62 0.42 -7.98 8.58
N GLU A 63 -0.57 -7.58 9.39
CA GLU A 63 -1.65 -8.41 9.93
C GLU A 63 -2.78 -8.70 8.93
N HIS A 64 -3.00 -7.83 7.95
CA HIS A 64 -4.11 -7.91 7.00
C HIS A 64 -3.60 -8.11 5.55
N PRO A 65 -3.64 -9.34 5.00
CA PRO A 65 -3.00 -9.67 3.72
C PRO A 65 -3.53 -8.95 2.47
N SER A 66 -4.74 -8.41 2.51
CA SER A 66 -5.33 -7.62 1.43
C SER A 66 -4.91 -6.14 1.47
N MET A 67 -4.18 -5.70 2.50
CA MET A 67 -3.73 -4.32 2.64
C MET A 67 -2.33 -4.11 2.06
N TYR A 68 -2.10 -2.89 1.56
CA TYR A 68 -0.87 -2.43 0.95
C TYR A 68 -0.54 -1.00 1.39
N LEU A 69 0.72 -0.62 1.23
CA LEU A 69 1.23 0.72 1.50
C LEU A 69 1.77 1.34 0.21
N ASP A 70 1.33 2.55 -0.07
CA ASP A 70 1.99 3.45 -1.00
C ASP A 70 2.95 4.37 -0.24
N LEU A 71 4.13 4.61 -0.83
CA LEU A 71 5.24 5.36 -0.24
C LEU A 71 5.23 6.86 -0.58
N SER A 72 4.18 7.35 -1.25
CA SER A 72 4.12 8.74 -1.69
C SER A 72 4.22 9.73 -0.55
N THR A 73 4.83 10.90 -0.79
CA THR A 73 5.02 12.00 0.18
C THR A 73 5.41 11.57 1.62
N ALA A 74 6.04 10.40 1.80
CA ALA A 74 6.40 9.89 3.11
C ALA A 74 7.36 10.88 3.79
N CYS A 75 6.93 11.44 4.91
CA CYS A 75 7.60 12.57 5.55
C CYS A 75 8.82 12.16 6.40
N VAL A 76 9.04 10.86 6.61
CA VAL A 76 10.13 10.31 7.43
C VAL A 76 10.85 9.17 6.70
N VAL A 77 12.13 9.36 6.36
CA VAL A 77 12.96 8.33 5.68
C VAL A 77 13.09 7.05 6.51
N PHE A 78 13.07 7.14 7.84
CA PHE A 78 13.06 5.96 8.69
C PHE A 78 11.79 5.12 8.52
N ALA A 79 10.62 5.77 8.34
CA ALA A 79 9.35 5.07 8.12
C ALA A 79 9.37 4.31 6.77
N LEU A 80 9.90 4.93 5.71
CA LEU A 80 10.17 4.27 4.43
C LEU A 80 11.03 3.01 4.59
N ARG A 81 12.16 3.12 5.31
CA ARG A 81 13.06 2.00 5.58
C ARG A 81 12.35 0.87 6.34
N LEU A 82 11.54 1.22 7.34
CA LEU A 82 10.83 0.22 8.14
C LEU A 82 9.76 -0.49 7.32
N ALA A 83 8.93 0.23 6.56
CA ALA A 83 7.88 -0.38 5.73
C ALA A 83 8.47 -1.34 4.69
N VAL A 84 9.52 -0.91 3.98
CA VAL A 84 10.23 -1.76 3.00
C VAL A 84 10.85 -2.99 3.65
N ARG A 85 11.28 -2.92 4.91
CA ARG A 85 11.85 -4.06 5.63
C ARG A 85 10.79 -5.03 6.13
N GLU A 86 9.71 -4.51 6.71
CA GLU A 86 8.70 -5.30 7.43
C GLU A 86 7.64 -5.90 6.49
N VAL A 87 7.27 -5.18 5.41
CA VAL A 87 6.23 -5.59 4.46
C VAL A 87 6.62 -5.31 3.00
N PRO A 88 7.77 -5.82 2.51
CA PRO A 88 8.28 -5.52 1.17
C PRO A 88 7.34 -5.91 0.02
N GLU A 89 6.61 -7.02 0.15
CA GLU A 89 5.67 -7.51 -0.87
C GLU A 89 4.40 -6.66 -0.99
N ARG A 90 4.14 -5.81 0.02
CA ARG A 90 2.93 -4.99 0.12
C ARG A 90 3.24 -3.50 0.13
N THR A 91 4.50 -3.12 -0.12
CA THR A 91 4.95 -1.74 -0.21
C THR A 91 5.23 -1.38 -1.65
N MET A 92 4.74 -0.23 -2.11
CA MET A 92 4.92 0.24 -3.48
C MET A 92 5.30 1.72 -3.56
N PHE A 93 6.11 2.04 -4.57
CA PHE A 93 6.47 3.40 -4.90
C PHE A 93 5.25 4.21 -5.35
N GLY A 94 5.18 5.44 -4.86
CA GLY A 94 4.39 6.52 -5.42
C GLY A 94 5.05 7.84 -5.10
N SER A 95 4.70 8.89 -5.85
CA SER A 95 5.22 10.24 -5.64
C SER A 95 4.15 11.21 -5.14
N ASP A 96 2.88 10.97 -5.48
CA ASP A 96 1.77 11.90 -5.22
C ASP A 96 2.03 13.28 -5.86
N ALA A 97 2.56 13.28 -7.08
CA ALA A 97 2.71 14.50 -7.86
C ALA A 97 1.32 15.13 -8.14
N PRO A 98 1.18 16.47 -8.03
CA PRO A 98 2.24 17.46 -7.90
C PRO A 98 2.65 17.80 -6.46
N TYR A 99 2.11 17.14 -5.43
CA TYR A 99 2.44 17.40 -4.04
C TYR A 99 3.82 16.86 -3.65
N GLY A 100 4.19 15.69 -4.16
CA GLY A 100 5.55 15.16 -4.11
C GLY A 100 6.28 15.26 -5.45
N ASP A 101 7.60 15.13 -5.39
CA ASP A 101 8.48 15.14 -6.56
C ASP A 101 8.86 13.69 -6.93
N PRO A 102 8.59 13.22 -8.17
CA PRO A 102 8.90 11.86 -8.57
C PRO A 102 10.39 11.47 -8.47
N VAL A 103 11.31 12.41 -8.73
CA VAL A 103 12.75 12.16 -8.66
C VAL A 103 13.17 11.99 -7.21
N LEU A 104 12.72 12.88 -6.32
CA LEU A 104 13.03 12.79 -4.90
C LEU A 104 12.39 11.57 -4.23
N SER A 105 11.13 11.25 -4.53
CA SER A 105 10.46 10.05 -4.03
C SER A 105 11.19 8.78 -4.46
N ARG A 106 11.63 8.72 -5.72
CA ARG A 106 12.41 7.57 -6.22
C ARG A 106 13.75 7.49 -5.51
N ALA A 107 14.48 8.60 -5.40
CA ALA A 107 15.76 8.66 -4.71
C ALA A 107 15.65 8.22 -3.23
N ALA A 108 14.56 8.56 -2.55
CA ALA A 108 14.30 8.12 -1.18
C ALA A 108 14.15 6.59 -1.08
N VAL A 109 13.41 5.96 -2.01
CA VAL A 109 13.31 4.50 -2.10
C VAL A 109 14.67 3.87 -2.40
N GLU A 110 15.40 4.40 -3.38
CA GLU A 110 16.75 3.93 -3.74
C GLU A 110 17.78 4.15 -2.62
N ARG A 111 17.54 5.09 -1.69
CA ARG A 111 18.42 5.32 -0.54
C ARG A 111 18.20 4.32 0.59
N VAL A 112 16.97 3.81 0.73
CA VAL A 112 16.62 2.80 1.75
C VAL A 112 16.73 1.37 1.21
N THR A 113 16.78 1.20 -0.11
CA THR A 113 17.00 -0.08 -0.81
C THR A 113 18.39 -0.15 -1.44
N GLY A 114 19.08 -1.30 -1.40
CA GLY A 114 20.19 -1.56 -2.32
C GLY A 114 19.68 -1.86 -3.74
N PRO A 115 20.52 -1.77 -4.79
CA PRO A 115 20.16 -2.31 -6.11
C PRO A 115 19.80 -3.80 -6.02
N GLY A 116 18.81 -4.24 -6.81
CA GLY A 116 18.39 -5.64 -6.88
C GLY A 116 16.88 -5.83 -6.68
N GLU A 117 16.47 -7.08 -6.49
CA GLU A 117 15.06 -7.50 -6.53
C GLU A 117 14.14 -6.74 -5.58
N LEU A 118 14.62 -6.41 -4.36
CA LEU A 118 13.83 -5.66 -3.40
C LEU A 118 13.49 -4.25 -3.93
N ARG A 119 14.47 -3.57 -4.53
CA ARG A 119 14.27 -2.25 -5.12
C ARG A 119 13.30 -2.33 -6.30
N ASP A 120 13.52 -3.28 -7.20
CA ASP A 120 12.70 -3.44 -8.40
C ASP A 120 11.24 -3.78 -8.04
N ARG A 121 11.05 -4.58 -6.98
CA ARG A 121 9.75 -4.88 -6.41
C ARG A 121 9.06 -3.61 -5.91
N VAL A 122 9.70 -2.85 -5.03
CA VAL A 122 9.09 -1.64 -4.45
C VAL A 122 8.85 -0.58 -5.52
N LEU A 123 9.78 -0.37 -6.46
CA LEU A 123 9.66 0.65 -7.51
C LEU A 123 8.61 0.35 -8.58
N GLY A 124 8.16 -0.90 -8.73
CA GLY A 124 7.15 -1.22 -9.74
C GLY A 124 6.62 -2.64 -9.73
N GLY A 125 7.40 -3.62 -9.25
CA GLY A 125 6.96 -5.02 -9.23
C GLY A 125 5.70 -5.25 -8.39
N THR A 126 5.58 -4.62 -7.22
CA THR A 126 4.41 -4.75 -6.34
C THR A 126 3.13 -4.27 -7.03
N VAL A 127 3.13 -3.05 -7.58
CA VAL A 127 1.96 -2.49 -8.26
C VAL A 127 1.64 -3.24 -9.56
N SER A 128 2.65 -3.69 -10.30
CA SER A 128 2.46 -4.50 -11.50
C SER A 128 1.77 -5.83 -11.18
N ALA A 129 2.22 -6.52 -10.13
CA ALA A 129 1.61 -7.77 -9.68
C ALA A 129 0.17 -7.54 -9.18
N LEU A 130 -0.06 -6.44 -8.47
CA LEU A 130 -1.38 -6.05 -7.98
C LEU A 130 -2.38 -5.83 -9.12
N LEU A 131 -2.00 -5.05 -10.14
CA LEU A 131 -2.85 -4.74 -11.29
C LEU A 131 -3.07 -5.94 -12.23
N ALA A 132 -2.18 -6.92 -12.22
CA ALA A 132 -2.35 -8.19 -12.91
C ALA A 132 -3.32 -9.17 -12.19
N GLY A 133 -3.93 -8.76 -11.07
CA GLY A 133 -4.88 -9.55 -10.27
C GLY A 133 -4.28 -10.18 -9.00
N GLY A 134 -3.01 -9.92 -8.70
CA GLY A 134 -2.34 -10.41 -7.49
C GLY A 134 -2.31 -11.95 -7.34
N PRO A 135 -1.80 -12.46 -6.20
CA PRO A 135 -1.80 -13.90 -5.90
C PRO A 135 -3.22 -14.49 -5.76
N ALA A 136 -4.22 -13.65 -5.46
CA ALA A 136 -5.60 -14.07 -5.22
C ALA A 136 -6.38 -14.34 -6.53
N ALA A 137 -6.22 -13.54 -7.60
CA ALA A 137 -6.93 -13.78 -8.85
C ALA A 137 -6.41 -15.03 -9.61
N ARG A 138 -5.20 -15.50 -9.30
CA ARG A 138 -4.66 -16.75 -9.88
C ARG A 138 -5.37 -18.01 -9.39
N ARG A 139 -6.12 -17.96 -8.28
CA ARG A 139 -6.82 -19.14 -7.72
C ARG A 139 -8.20 -19.39 -8.32
N GLY A 140 -8.72 -18.50 -9.17
CA GLY A 140 -10.06 -18.63 -9.79
C GLY A 140 -10.04 -19.10 -11.25
N ARG A 141 -8.90 -19.56 -11.78
CA ARG A 141 -8.74 -20.04 -13.16
C ARG A 141 -8.43 -21.54 -13.19
N HIS A 142 -9.33 -22.36 -12.67
CA HIS A 142 -9.37 -23.81 -12.91
C HIS A 142 -10.83 -24.26 -12.99
#